data_AF-A0A4S3ZXN0-F1
#
_entry.id   AF-A0A4S3ZXN0-F1
#
_cell.length_a   1.000
_cell.length_b   1.000
_cell.length_c   1.000
_cell.angle_alpha   90.00
_cell.angle_beta   90.00
_cell.angle_gamma   90.00
#
_symmetry.space_group_name_H-M   'P 1'
#
loop_
_entity.id
_entity.type
_entity.pdbx_description
1 polymer ?
#
loop_
_entity_poly.entity_id
_entity_poly.type
_entity_poly.pdbx_seq_one_letter_code
_entity_poly.pdbx_strand_id
1 'polypeptide(L)'
;MNTISMPAGNPDNERIWLASYPATLPAELPPFQFESLGALFDNSCRIYAKRDAFSCMGRAMTFEQLGANATKIAAWLQEAGFVKGDRIAVMMPNILQNPVVVYGILKAGMVVVNVNPLYTPRELGHQLKDSGAVGIFVLENFAHTVQAVAKETALRSIVVATMGDMLGLKGHLVNFIVRKVKKLVPAWSMPQALSFRSVLAEGARLTFNPVKVERNDIAFLQYTGGTTGVSKGAVLTHGNLIANTMQMMGWLGAVFDQKTVTGSLVYVCALPLYHIFALTVNSLMGVASGAKNLLIVNPRDIPGFVKELEQHRFNIIIGLNTLFTALMNNEAFRKLDFSALKLTFAGGMSVQRPVADRWREITGSKITEGYGLSETSPVATANRCDEADFTGMIGMPIQSTDVSIRNEDGITMPLGEVGEICIRGPQVMAGYWQRPDETAKVMTADGYFRTGDMGFMNERGYIKIVDRKKDMILVSGFNVYPNEIEEVAAMHPGVLEAAAVGVPDPHSGEAVKLFVVRKDPALTEQEVKDHCAKNLTNYKRPRHVEFRTELPKSNVGKILRKDLRG
;
A
#
# COMPACT_ATOMS: atom_id res chain seq x y z
N MET A 1 29.94 -9.12 -16.43
CA MET A 1 30.35 -7.70 -16.56
C MET A 1 29.62 -7.14 -17.76
N ASN A 2 28.51 -6.45 -17.54
CA ASN A 2 27.86 -5.55 -18.50
C ASN A 2 27.47 -4.34 -17.66
N THR A 3 28.38 -3.37 -17.60
CA THR A 3 28.14 -2.05 -17.02
C THR A 3 27.03 -1.38 -17.84
N ILE A 4 25.86 -1.21 -17.24
CA ILE A 4 24.79 -0.40 -17.81
C ILE A 4 25.29 1.04 -17.77
N SER A 5 25.85 1.49 -18.89
CA SER A 5 26.13 2.90 -19.13
C SER A 5 24.79 3.63 -19.15
N MET A 6 24.58 4.52 -18.19
CA MET A 6 23.46 5.47 -18.22
C MET A 6 23.59 6.32 -19.49
N PRO A 7 22.54 6.46 -20.32
CA PRO A 7 22.58 7.40 -21.43
C PRO A 7 22.79 8.81 -20.89
N ALA A 8 23.68 9.57 -21.53
CA ALA A 8 23.84 11.00 -21.27
C ALA A 8 22.49 11.72 -21.43
N GLY A 9 22.14 12.56 -20.47
CA GLY A 9 20.81 13.18 -20.33
C GLY A 9 20.38 13.96 -21.57
N ASN A 10 19.13 13.74 -21.98
CA ASN A 10 18.42 14.61 -22.92
C ASN A 10 18.19 15.98 -22.22
N PRO A 11 18.50 17.13 -22.86
CA PRO A 11 18.29 18.47 -22.29
C PRO A 11 16.83 18.83 -21.92
N ASP A 12 15.82 18.03 -22.31
CA ASP A 12 14.40 18.26 -21.98
C ASP A 12 13.97 17.83 -20.55
N ASN A 13 14.93 17.65 -19.63
CA ASN A 13 14.70 16.96 -18.36
C ASN A 13 15.39 17.68 -17.19
N GLU A 14 15.26 19.01 -17.12
CA GLU A 14 15.69 19.73 -15.92
C GLU A 14 14.97 19.17 -14.70
N ARG A 15 15.74 18.61 -13.76
CA ARG A 15 15.24 18.07 -12.49
C ARG A 15 14.89 19.21 -11.53
N ILE A 16 13.95 20.08 -11.93
CA ILE A 16 13.61 21.33 -11.23
C ILE A 16 13.18 21.09 -9.78
N TRP A 17 12.63 19.92 -9.47
CA TRP A 17 12.22 19.52 -8.13
C TRP A 17 13.37 19.45 -7.13
N LEU A 18 14.62 19.26 -7.60
CA LEU A 18 15.79 19.22 -6.72
C LEU A 18 16.03 20.55 -6.01
N ALA A 19 15.63 21.68 -6.59
CA ALA A 19 15.70 22.98 -5.93
C ALA A 19 14.76 23.07 -4.71
N SER A 20 13.73 22.22 -4.66
CA SER A 20 12.76 22.14 -3.58
C SER A 20 13.07 21.02 -2.58
N TYR A 21 14.19 20.31 -2.69
CA TYR A 21 14.59 19.27 -1.73
C TYR A 21 14.97 19.85 -0.36
N PRO A 22 14.79 19.09 0.75
CA PRO A 22 15.45 19.43 2.01
C PRO A 22 16.95 19.52 1.80
N ALA A 23 17.61 20.52 2.41
CA ALA A 23 19.04 20.75 2.21
C ALA A 23 19.92 19.55 2.59
N THR A 24 19.43 18.68 3.48
CA THR A 24 20.11 17.46 3.94
C THR A 24 19.87 16.24 3.04
N LEU A 25 18.99 16.34 2.04
CA LEU A 25 18.58 15.22 1.20
C LEU A 25 19.31 15.25 -0.15
N PRO A 26 20.19 14.28 -0.46
CA PRO A 26 20.87 14.26 -1.75
C PRO A 26 19.93 13.87 -2.89
N ALA A 27 20.22 14.36 -4.10
CA ALA A 27 19.46 14.03 -5.30
C ALA A 27 19.51 12.53 -5.67
N GLU A 28 20.66 11.91 -5.43
CA GLU A 28 20.90 10.50 -5.74
C GLU A 28 21.01 9.65 -4.47
N LEU A 29 20.58 8.40 -4.57
CA LEU A 29 20.81 7.41 -3.53
C LEU A 29 22.30 7.09 -3.41
N PRO A 30 22.80 6.85 -2.18
CA PRO A 30 24.11 6.26 -2.01
C PRO A 30 24.12 4.81 -2.55
N PRO A 31 25.30 4.21 -2.74
CA PRO A 31 25.40 2.80 -3.15
C PRO A 31 24.61 1.87 -2.22
N PHE A 32 24.03 0.81 -2.80
CA PHE A 32 23.29 -0.20 -2.04
C PHE A 32 24.19 -0.85 -0.98
N GLN A 33 23.72 -0.85 0.26
CA GLN A 33 24.41 -1.48 1.39
C GLN A 33 24.13 -2.99 1.49
N PHE A 34 23.08 -3.47 0.83
CA PHE A 34 22.62 -4.85 0.91
C PHE A 34 22.35 -5.43 -0.47
N GLU A 35 22.65 -6.71 -0.65
CA GLU A 35 22.35 -7.47 -1.87
C GLU A 35 20.90 -7.97 -1.91
N SER A 36 20.26 -8.16 -0.75
CA SER A 36 18.89 -8.67 -0.65
C SER A 36 18.15 -8.11 0.57
N LEU A 37 16.82 -8.20 0.53
CA LEU A 37 15.96 -7.84 1.66
C LEU A 37 16.21 -8.75 2.87
N GLY A 38 16.59 -10.02 2.64
CA GLY A 38 17.00 -10.93 3.71
C GLY A 38 18.26 -10.44 4.43
N ALA A 39 19.24 -9.94 3.69
CA ALA A 39 20.47 -9.37 4.26
C ALA A 39 20.21 -8.08 5.05
N LEU A 40 19.36 -7.19 4.51
CA LEU A 40 18.89 -5.99 5.23
C LEU A 40 18.19 -6.39 6.53
N PHE A 41 17.25 -7.32 6.46
CA PHE A 41 16.48 -7.82 7.59
C PHE A 41 17.38 -8.42 8.68
N ASP A 42 18.32 -9.30 8.32
CA ASP A 42 19.23 -9.92 9.28
C ASP A 42 20.13 -8.90 9.96
N ASN A 43 20.62 -7.91 9.20
CA ASN A 43 21.39 -6.81 9.77
C ASN A 43 20.55 -5.99 10.77
N SER A 44 19.31 -5.65 10.43
CA SER A 44 18.39 -4.96 11.34
C SER A 44 18.08 -5.79 12.58
N CYS A 45 17.83 -7.10 12.43
CA CYS A 45 17.59 -8.00 13.55
C CYS A 45 18.79 -8.06 14.51
N ARG A 46 20.02 -7.99 13.98
CA ARG A 46 21.25 -7.95 14.78
C ARG A 46 21.42 -6.61 15.51
N ILE A 47 21.27 -5.48 14.81
CA ILE A 47 21.51 -4.14 15.38
C ILE A 47 20.43 -3.78 16.41
N TYR A 48 19.17 -4.15 16.15
CA TYR A 48 18.03 -3.78 16.98
C TYR A 48 17.50 -4.93 17.84
N ALA A 49 18.27 -6.00 18.02
CA ALA A 49 17.86 -7.28 18.62
C ALA A 49 16.90 -7.18 19.82
N LYS A 50 17.19 -6.29 20.78
CA LYS A 50 16.43 -6.12 22.02
C LYS A 50 15.20 -5.21 21.90
N ARG A 51 15.02 -4.49 20.80
CA ARG A 51 13.85 -3.64 20.54
C ARG A 51 12.68 -4.51 20.11
N ASP A 52 11.47 -4.05 20.43
CA ASP A 52 10.25 -4.58 19.83
C ASP A 52 10.21 -4.27 18.34
N ALA A 53 9.99 -5.27 17.51
CA ALA A 53 9.84 -5.14 16.06
C ALA A 53 8.38 -5.05 15.64
N PHE A 54 7.53 -5.92 16.19
CA PHE A 54 6.10 -5.97 15.91
C PHE A 54 5.31 -6.24 17.17
N SER A 55 4.13 -5.62 17.31
CA SER A 55 3.17 -5.95 18.36
C SER A 55 1.77 -6.13 17.81
N CYS A 56 1.00 -7.03 18.40
CA CYS A 56 -0.36 -7.35 17.99
C CYS A 56 -1.12 -7.92 19.21
N MET A 57 -2.35 -7.46 19.45
CA MET A 57 -3.23 -7.97 20.51
C MET A 57 -2.54 -8.04 21.90
N GLY A 58 -1.82 -6.98 22.27
CA GLY A 58 -1.10 -6.89 23.54
C GLY A 58 0.10 -7.85 23.70
N ARG A 59 0.64 -8.41 22.60
CA ARG A 59 1.90 -9.15 22.59
C ARG A 59 2.90 -8.49 21.64
N ALA A 60 4.09 -8.21 22.15
CA ALA A 60 5.23 -7.76 21.35
C ALA A 60 6.16 -8.93 21.02
N MET A 61 6.84 -8.80 19.88
CA MET A 61 7.91 -9.66 19.41
C MET A 61 9.14 -8.79 19.15
N THR A 62 10.27 -9.14 19.76
CA THR A 62 11.53 -8.42 19.55
C THR A 62 12.13 -8.72 18.17
N PHE A 63 13.06 -7.88 17.73
CA PHE A 63 13.84 -8.13 16.51
C PHE A 63 14.60 -9.46 16.55
N GLU A 64 15.15 -9.84 17.70
CA GLU A 64 15.81 -11.14 17.89
C GLU A 64 14.82 -12.30 17.70
N GLN A 65 13.63 -12.22 18.33
CA GLN A 65 12.60 -13.24 18.19
C GLN A 65 12.07 -13.34 16.76
N LEU A 66 11.89 -12.19 16.10
CA LEU A 66 11.49 -12.11 14.70
C LEU A 66 12.52 -12.80 13.80
N GLY A 67 13.80 -12.47 13.95
CA GLY A 67 14.89 -13.07 13.18
C GLY A 67 15.03 -14.58 13.40
N ALA A 68 14.92 -15.03 14.66
CA ALA A 68 14.95 -16.44 15.02
C ALA A 68 13.77 -17.20 14.40
N ASN A 69 12.55 -16.65 14.47
CA ASN A 69 11.37 -17.30 13.90
C ASN A 69 11.38 -17.31 12.36
N ALA A 70 11.84 -16.22 11.72
CA ALA A 70 12.01 -16.19 10.27
C ALA A 70 13.04 -17.22 9.80
N THR A 71 14.13 -17.41 10.55
CA THR A 71 15.15 -18.44 10.28
C THR A 71 14.56 -19.86 10.37
N LYS A 72 13.67 -20.13 11.33
CA LYS A 72 12.96 -21.42 11.42
C LYS A 72 12.09 -21.68 10.20
N ILE A 73 11.35 -20.67 9.73
CA ILE A 73 10.56 -20.78 8.50
C ILE A 73 11.48 -21.06 7.30
N ALA A 74 12.60 -20.34 7.18
CA ALA A 74 13.54 -20.53 6.09
C ALA A 74 14.16 -21.94 6.08
N ALA A 75 14.59 -22.45 7.24
CA ALA A 75 15.12 -23.81 7.38
C ALA A 75 14.06 -24.87 7.03
N TRP A 76 12.84 -24.70 7.52
CA TRP A 76 11.74 -25.61 7.20
C TRP A 76 11.40 -25.63 5.71
N LEU A 77 11.38 -24.46 5.05
CA LEU A 77 11.14 -24.38 3.61
C LEU A 77 12.20 -25.16 2.82
N GLN A 78 13.48 -25.08 3.22
CA GLN A 78 14.55 -25.84 2.57
C GLN A 78 14.38 -27.35 2.76
N GLU A 79 14.09 -27.80 3.99
CA GLU A 79 13.86 -29.22 4.29
C GLU A 79 12.63 -29.77 3.56
N ALA A 80 11.57 -28.97 3.43
CA ALA A 80 10.38 -29.31 2.68
C ALA A 80 10.59 -29.35 1.15
N GLY A 81 11.82 -29.13 0.67
CA GLY A 81 12.20 -29.25 -0.73
C GLY A 81 11.88 -28.02 -1.59
N PHE A 82 11.62 -26.86 -0.97
CA PHE A 82 11.52 -25.60 -1.71
C PHE A 82 12.90 -25.06 -2.05
N VAL A 83 13.02 -24.48 -3.24
CA VAL A 83 14.28 -23.95 -3.78
C VAL A 83 14.18 -22.46 -4.10
N LYS A 84 15.34 -21.82 -4.31
CA LYS A 84 15.42 -20.41 -4.73
C LYS A 84 14.50 -20.17 -5.94
N GLY A 85 13.70 -19.11 -5.88
CA GLY A 85 12.76 -18.74 -6.94
C GLY A 85 11.39 -19.42 -6.88
N ASP A 86 11.16 -20.39 -5.98
CA ASP A 86 9.82 -20.91 -5.72
C ASP A 86 8.90 -19.80 -5.23
N ARG A 87 7.66 -19.78 -5.73
CA ARG A 87 6.64 -18.79 -5.34
C ARG A 87 5.84 -19.34 -4.17
N ILE A 88 5.84 -18.61 -3.06
CA ILE A 88 5.13 -18.96 -1.84
C ILE A 88 4.10 -17.89 -1.52
N ALA A 89 2.83 -18.28 -1.51
CA ALA A 89 1.72 -17.39 -1.21
C ALA A 89 1.59 -17.11 0.29
N VAL A 90 1.28 -15.86 0.63
CA VAL A 90 1.01 -15.43 2.01
C VAL A 90 -0.36 -14.77 2.05
N MET A 91 -1.33 -15.47 2.66
CA MET A 91 -2.72 -15.04 2.80
C MET A 91 -3.05 -14.80 4.28
N MET A 92 -2.53 -13.70 4.83
CA MET A 92 -2.71 -13.33 6.23
C MET A 92 -2.99 -11.83 6.42
N PRO A 93 -3.79 -11.45 7.42
CA PRO A 93 -3.97 -10.05 7.81
C PRO A 93 -2.76 -9.54 8.60
N ASN A 94 -2.88 -8.37 9.23
CA ASN A 94 -1.85 -7.76 10.07
C ASN A 94 -1.74 -8.49 11.42
N ILE A 95 -0.98 -9.58 11.44
CA ILE A 95 -0.71 -10.42 12.63
C ILE A 95 0.77 -10.78 12.69
N LEU A 96 1.28 -11.22 13.84
CA LEU A 96 2.71 -11.48 14.05
C LEU A 96 3.30 -12.55 13.12
N GLN A 97 2.47 -13.49 12.67
CA GLN A 97 2.84 -14.58 11.78
C GLN A 97 3.22 -14.05 10.39
N ASN A 98 2.59 -12.96 9.93
CA ASN A 98 2.82 -12.40 8.60
C ASN A 98 4.30 -11.99 8.39
N PRO A 99 4.90 -11.08 9.19
CA PRO A 99 6.30 -10.72 9.01
C PRO A 99 7.25 -11.90 9.20
N VAL A 100 6.98 -12.83 10.12
CA VAL A 100 7.80 -14.04 10.30
C VAL A 100 7.86 -14.87 9.02
N VAL A 101 6.72 -15.11 8.39
CA VAL A 101 6.62 -15.89 7.16
C VAL A 101 7.26 -15.15 5.99
N VAL A 102 6.91 -13.87 5.80
CA VAL A 102 7.43 -13.06 4.68
C VAL A 102 8.96 -12.98 4.72
N TYR A 103 9.56 -12.64 5.86
CA TYR A 103 11.02 -12.56 5.97
C TYR A 103 11.68 -13.95 5.91
N GLY A 104 11.01 -15.01 6.38
CA GLY A 104 11.49 -16.38 6.22
C GLY A 104 11.60 -16.83 4.76
N ILE A 105 10.57 -16.53 3.96
CA ILE A 105 10.55 -16.81 2.52
C ILE A 105 11.66 -16.03 1.80
N LEU A 106 11.79 -14.73 2.07
CA LEU A 106 12.81 -13.88 1.45
C LEU A 106 14.24 -14.33 1.81
N LYS A 107 14.48 -14.73 3.07
CA LYS A 107 15.78 -15.27 3.51
C LYS A 107 16.13 -16.56 2.79
N ALA A 108 15.14 -17.41 2.51
CA ALA A 108 15.34 -18.67 1.78
C ALA A 108 15.55 -18.48 0.27
N GLY A 109 15.51 -17.24 -0.24
CA GLY A 109 15.66 -16.92 -1.66
C GLY A 109 14.42 -17.23 -2.50
N MET A 110 13.27 -17.38 -1.84
CA MET A 110 11.98 -17.64 -2.47
C MET A 110 11.22 -16.34 -2.71
N VAL A 111 10.22 -16.40 -3.60
CA VAL A 111 9.41 -15.27 -4.00
C VAL A 111 8.13 -15.24 -3.17
N VAL A 112 7.83 -14.09 -2.55
CA VAL A 112 6.59 -13.90 -1.82
C VAL A 112 5.47 -13.50 -2.77
N VAL A 113 4.37 -14.25 -2.76
CA VAL A 113 3.13 -13.88 -3.46
C VAL A 113 2.14 -13.36 -2.42
N ASN A 114 1.97 -12.04 -2.34
CA ASN A 114 1.03 -11.45 -1.39
C ASN A 114 -0.41 -11.69 -1.86
N VAL A 115 -1.22 -12.26 -0.97
CA VAL A 115 -2.61 -12.60 -1.25
C VAL A 115 -3.53 -11.85 -0.29
N ASN A 116 -4.54 -11.20 -0.85
CA ASN A 116 -5.59 -10.57 -0.08
C ASN A 116 -6.45 -11.64 0.62
N PRO A 117 -6.52 -11.66 1.96
CA PRO A 117 -7.25 -12.69 2.69
C PRO A 117 -8.76 -12.70 2.44
N LEU A 118 -9.31 -11.62 1.88
CA LEU A 118 -10.74 -11.50 1.58
C LEU A 118 -11.07 -11.89 0.13
N TYR A 119 -10.12 -12.44 -0.63
CA TYR A 119 -10.42 -12.95 -1.97
C TYR A 119 -11.43 -14.10 -1.94
N THR A 120 -12.27 -14.10 -2.96
CA THR A 120 -13.14 -15.23 -3.30
C THR A 120 -12.30 -16.41 -3.81
N PRO A 121 -12.84 -17.65 -3.80
CA PRO A 121 -12.16 -18.80 -4.42
C PRO A 121 -11.74 -18.53 -5.87
N ARG A 122 -12.57 -17.87 -6.68
CA ARG A 122 -12.24 -17.54 -8.07
C ARG A 122 -10.99 -16.65 -8.18
N GLU A 123 -10.94 -15.58 -7.39
CA GLU A 123 -9.81 -14.63 -7.40
C GLU A 123 -8.53 -15.29 -6.89
N LEU A 124 -8.63 -16.03 -5.79
CA LEU A 124 -7.51 -16.77 -5.21
C LEU A 124 -6.96 -17.82 -6.19
N GLY A 125 -7.85 -18.64 -6.75
CA GLY A 125 -7.48 -19.69 -7.69
C GLY A 125 -6.79 -19.13 -8.94
N HIS A 126 -7.28 -18.01 -9.46
CA HIS A 126 -6.61 -17.31 -10.56
C HIS A 126 -5.20 -16.87 -10.17
N GLN A 127 -5.02 -16.16 -9.05
CA GLN A 127 -3.71 -15.66 -8.63
C GLN A 127 -2.71 -16.79 -8.36
N LEU A 128 -3.15 -17.88 -7.72
CA LEU A 128 -2.28 -19.03 -7.44
C LEU A 128 -1.83 -19.75 -8.72
N LYS A 129 -2.73 -19.88 -9.71
CA LYS A 129 -2.41 -20.46 -11.03
C LYS A 129 -1.44 -19.56 -11.80
N ASP A 130 -1.73 -18.26 -11.88
CA ASP A 130 -0.93 -17.27 -12.63
C ASP A 130 0.49 -17.09 -12.05
N SER A 131 0.59 -16.97 -10.72
CA SER A 131 1.89 -16.90 -10.04
C SER A 131 2.64 -18.23 -10.07
N GLY A 132 1.92 -19.35 -10.27
CA GLY A 132 2.43 -20.70 -10.10
C GLY A 132 2.94 -20.96 -8.68
N ALA A 133 2.27 -20.40 -7.67
CA ALA A 133 2.64 -20.62 -6.27
C ALA A 133 2.55 -22.11 -5.91
N VAL A 134 3.60 -22.61 -5.26
CA VAL A 134 3.75 -24.03 -4.88
C VAL A 134 3.55 -24.27 -3.39
N GLY A 135 3.59 -23.22 -2.58
CA GLY A 135 3.27 -23.26 -1.16
C GLY A 135 2.37 -22.10 -0.77
N ILE A 136 1.58 -22.27 0.30
CA ILE A 136 0.78 -21.18 0.87
C ILE A 136 0.81 -21.22 2.40
N PHE A 137 1.00 -20.05 3.00
CA PHE A 137 0.71 -19.81 4.41
C PHE A 137 -0.57 -19.01 4.53
N VAL A 138 -1.57 -19.53 5.25
CA VAL A 138 -2.90 -18.93 5.37
C VAL A 138 -3.36 -18.86 6.82
N LEU A 139 -4.06 -17.79 7.19
CA LEU A 139 -4.76 -17.74 8.48
C LEU A 139 -6.02 -18.61 8.42
N GLU A 140 -6.28 -19.39 9.47
CA GLU A 140 -7.38 -20.36 9.60
C GLU A 140 -8.75 -19.80 9.18
N ASN A 141 -9.02 -18.52 9.46
CA ASN A 141 -10.23 -17.80 9.02
C ASN A 141 -10.53 -17.95 7.52
N PHE A 142 -9.49 -18.10 6.69
CA PHE A 142 -9.56 -18.13 5.24
C PHE A 142 -9.18 -19.49 4.64
N ALA A 143 -8.95 -20.50 5.48
CA ALA A 143 -8.55 -21.84 5.03
C ALA A 143 -9.60 -22.51 4.13
N HIS A 144 -10.89 -22.23 4.34
CA HIS A 144 -11.98 -22.73 3.49
C HIS A 144 -11.86 -22.24 2.03
N THR A 145 -11.40 -20.99 1.81
CA THR A 145 -11.16 -20.44 0.47
C THR A 145 -10.02 -21.18 -0.23
N VAL A 146 -8.94 -21.49 0.51
CA VAL A 146 -7.82 -22.28 0.00
C VAL A 146 -8.28 -23.70 -0.34
N GLN A 147 -9.05 -24.34 0.54
CA GLN A 147 -9.60 -25.68 0.29
C GLN A 147 -10.39 -25.74 -1.01
N ALA A 148 -11.20 -24.71 -1.31
CA ALA A 148 -12.02 -24.65 -2.51
C ALA A 148 -11.20 -24.66 -3.81
N VAL A 149 -9.93 -24.23 -3.78
CA VAL A 149 -9.10 -24.12 -4.99
C VAL A 149 -7.87 -25.02 -4.99
N ALA A 150 -7.48 -25.58 -3.83
CA ALA A 150 -6.21 -26.28 -3.67
C ALA A 150 -5.96 -27.37 -4.72
N LYS A 151 -7.00 -28.17 -5.05
CA LYS A 151 -6.91 -29.26 -6.04
C LYS A 151 -6.65 -28.81 -7.47
N GLU A 152 -6.91 -27.54 -7.78
CA GLU A 152 -6.74 -26.97 -9.11
C GLU A 152 -5.46 -26.14 -9.23
N THR A 153 -4.61 -26.13 -8.19
CA THR A 153 -3.42 -25.29 -8.11
C THR A 153 -2.16 -26.15 -7.98
N ALA A 154 -0.99 -25.54 -8.14
CA ALA A 154 0.30 -26.21 -7.97
C ALA A 154 0.74 -26.36 -6.49
N LEU A 155 -0.17 -26.10 -5.54
CA LEU A 155 0.13 -26.13 -4.12
C LEU A 155 0.49 -27.55 -3.65
N ARG A 156 1.75 -27.74 -3.23
CA ARG A 156 2.23 -28.97 -2.59
C ARG A 156 2.32 -28.87 -1.06
N SER A 157 2.35 -27.66 -0.51
CA SER A 157 2.31 -27.46 0.95
C SER A 157 1.35 -26.34 1.33
N ILE A 158 0.47 -26.63 2.28
CA ILE A 158 -0.51 -25.70 2.84
C ILE A 158 -0.23 -25.61 4.33
N VAL A 159 0.17 -24.42 4.80
CA VAL A 159 0.43 -24.15 6.21
C VAL A 159 -0.67 -23.25 6.76
N VAL A 160 -1.39 -23.73 7.77
CA VAL A 160 -2.48 -23.01 8.41
C VAL A 160 -2.02 -22.45 9.75
N ALA A 161 -2.03 -21.12 9.86
CA ALA A 161 -1.80 -20.40 11.10
C ALA A 161 -3.13 -20.15 11.82
N THR A 162 -3.11 -20.18 13.15
CA THR A 162 -4.21 -19.68 13.99
C THR A 162 -3.84 -18.32 14.57
N MET A 163 -4.85 -17.49 14.83
CA MET A 163 -4.66 -16.13 15.37
C MET A 163 -3.81 -16.14 16.66
N GLY A 164 -4.01 -17.14 17.51
CA GLY A 164 -3.34 -17.30 18.79
C GLY A 164 -1.93 -17.91 18.75
N ASP A 165 -1.39 -18.32 17.60
CA ASP A 165 -0.15 -19.10 17.57
C ASP A 165 1.06 -18.39 18.19
N MET A 166 1.14 -17.07 18.03
CA MET A 166 2.26 -16.25 18.53
C MET A 166 1.91 -15.43 19.77
N LEU A 167 0.77 -15.68 20.41
CA LEU A 167 0.28 -14.92 21.57
C LEU A 167 0.58 -15.59 22.92
N GLY A 168 1.34 -16.68 22.94
CA GLY A 168 1.61 -17.47 24.15
C GLY A 168 0.32 -18.09 24.73
N LEU A 169 0.21 -18.14 26.06
CA LEU A 169 -0.97 -18.72 26.75
C LEU A 169 -2.28 -17.99 26.39
N LYS A 170 -2.22 -16.66 26.16
CA LYS A 170 -3.39 -15.87 25.70
C LYS A 170 -3.94 -16.37 24.36
N GLY A 171 -3.11 -17.05 23.56
CA GLY A 171 -3.50 -17.60 22.27
C GLY A 171 -4.64 -18.61 22.32
N HIS A 172 -4.72 -19.42 23.39
CA HIS A 172 -5.81 -20.39 23.55
C HIS A 172 -7.17 -19.70 23.69
N LEU A 173 -7.24 -18.64 24.49
CA LEU A 173 -8.44 -17.84 24.67
C LEU A 173 -8.83 -17.12 23.37
N VAL A 174 -7.86 -16.54 22.67
CA VAL A 174 -8.10 -15.88 21.37
C VAL A 174 -8.67 -16.87 20.36
N ASN A 175 -8.09 -18.06 20.24
CA ASN A 175 -8.59 -19.09 19.33
C ASN A 175 -10.00 -19.57 19.71
N PHE A 176 -10.30 -19.70 21.01
CA PHE A 176 -11.65 -20.01 21.48
C PHE A 176 -12.65 -18.91 21.07
N ILE A 177 -12.33 -17.64 21.32
CA ILE A 177 -13.20 -16.50 20.95
C ILE A 177 -13.43 -16.47 19.45
N VAL A 178 -12.37 -16.60 18.65
CA VAL A 178 -12.44 -16.55 17.18
C VAL A 178 -13.30 -17.68 16.63
N ARG A 179 -13.14 -18.91 17.13
CA ARG A 179 -13.87 -20.10 16.63
C ARG A 179 -15.28 -20.22 17.19
N LYS A 180 -15.48 -20.03 18.50
CA LYS A 180 -16.72 -20.38 19.20
C LYS A 180 -17.63 -19.20 19.47
N VAL A 181 -17.06 -18.02 19.74
CA VAL A 181 -17.85 -16.82 20.09
C VAL A 181 -18.16 -16.01 18.84
N LYS A 182 -17.13 -15.54 18.12
CA LYS A 182 -17.30 -14.73 16.91
C LYS A 182 -17.59 -15.57 15.66
N LYS A 183 -17.39 -16.89 15.72
CA LYS A 183 -17.60 -17.84 14.60
C LYS A 183 -16.96 -17.38 13.29
N LEU A 184 -15.75 -16.81 13.38
CA LEU A 184 -15.03 -16.25 12.23
C LEU A 184 -14.20 -17.28 11.46
N VAL A 185 -14.35 -18.57 11.80
CA VAL A 185 -13.68 -19.69 11.14
C VAL A 185 -14.79 -20.56 10.53
N PRO A 186 -15.06 -20.42 9.22
CA PRO A 186 -15.92 -21.34 8.50
C PRO A 186 -15.39 -22.77 8.58
N ALA A 187 -16.27 -23.76 8.44
CA ALA A 187 -15.84 -25.16 8.44
C ALA A 187 -14.93 -25.46 7.23
N TRP A 188 -13.85 -26.18 7.46
CA TRP A 188 -12.92 -26.64 6.44
C TRP A 188 -12.26 -27.96 6.87
N SER A 189 -11.80 -28.74 5.90
CA SER A 189 -11.07 -30.00 6.10
C SER A 189 -10.02 -30.16 5.01
N MET A 190 -8.76 -30.07 5.40
CA MET A 190 -7.59 -30.36 4.57
C MET A 190 -6.62 -31.20 5.42
N PRO A 191 -6.76 -32.53 5.45
CA PRO A 191 -5.94 -33.42 6.31
C PRO A 191 -4.43 -33.28 6.06
N GLN A 192 -4.04 -32.87 4.86
CA GLN A 192 -2.66 -32.61 4.46
C GLN A 192 -2.11 -31.25 4.93
N ALA A 193 -2.95 -30.38 5.49
CA ALA A 193 -2.52 -29.07 5.92
C ALA A 193 -1.66 -29.16 7.20
N LEU A 194 -0.52 -28.48 7.19
CA LEU A 194 0.39 -28.39 8.32
C LEU A 194 -0.01 -27.23 9.22
N SER A 195 0.17 -27.39 10.53
CA SER A 195 -0.02 -26.27 11.46
C SER A 195 1.20 -25.35 11.44
N PHE A 196 0.98 -24.04 11.54
CA PHE A 196 2.08 -23.08 11.65
C PHE A 196 3.01 -23.37 12.86
N ARG A 197 2.44 -23.82 13.99
CA ARG A 197 3.22 -24.21 15.17
C ARG A 197 4.12 -25.42 14.90
N SER A 198 3.62 -26.45 14.22
CA SER A 198 4.43 -27.63 13.88
C SER A 198 5.56 -27.25 12.93
N VAL A 199 5.30 -26.39 11.94
CA VAL A 199 6.32 -25.84 11.03
C VAL A 199 7.41 -25.09 11.81
N LEU A 200 7.05 -24.21 12.76
CA LEU A 200 8.04 -23.53 13.59
C LEU A 200 8.83 -24.48 14.51
N ALA A 201 8.18 -25.50 15.08
CA ALA A 201 8.83 -26.47 15.96
C ALA A 201 9.79 -27.39 15.19
N GLU A 202 9.43 -27.78 13.98
CA GLU A 202 10.30 -28.50 13.05
C GLU A 202 11.47 -27.65 12.60
N GLY A 203 11.20 -26.43 12.11
CA GLY A 203 12.22 -25.45 11.72
C GLY A 203 13.22 -25.12 12.82
N ALA A 204 12.83 -25.20 14.10
CA ALA A 204 13.72 -24.99 15.24
C ALA A 204 14.77 -26.09 15.44
N ARG A 205 14.55 -27.29 14.87
CA ARG A 205 15.46 -28.43 14.93
C ARG A 205 16.35 -28.54 13.69
N LEU A 206 16.09 -27.71 12.68
CA LEU A 206 16.78 -27.71 11.40
C LEU A 206 17.86 -26.62 11.36
N THR A 207 18.83 -26.78 10.46
CA THR A 207 19.84 -25.76 10.16
C THR A 207 19.45 -25.04 8.88
N PHE A 208 19.33 -23.72 8.94
CA PHE A 208 19.16 -22.89 7.75
C PHE A 208 20.49 -22.77 6.99
N ASN A 209 20.49 -23.10 5.71
CA ASN A 209 21.64 -22.95 4.83
C ASN A 209 21.49 -21.68 4.00
N PRO A 210 22.32 -20.64 4.19
CA PRO A 210 22.20 -19.39 3.43
C PRO A 210 22.27 -19.62 1.92
N VAL A 211 21.37 -18.96 1.18
CA VAL A 211 21.31 -19.00 -0.28
C VAL A 211 21.82 -17.67 -0.84
N LYS A 212 22.56 -17.70 -1.95
CA LYS A 212 22.96 -16.47 -2.65
C LYS A 212 21.75 -15.83 -3.33
N VAL A 213 21.35 -14.67 -2.82
CA VAL A 213 20.29 -13.82 -3.38
C VAL A 213 20.90 -12.51 -3.84
N GLU A 214 20.57 -12.10 -5.06
CA GLU A 214 21.08 -10.91 -5.73
C GLU A 214 19.95 -9.88 -5.90
N ARG A 215 20.31 -8.61 -6.10
CA ARG A 215 19.32 -7.52 -6.20
C ARG A 215 18.29 -7.70 -7.31
N ASN A 216 18.66 -8.35 -8.41
CA ASN A 216 17.76 -8.56 -9.56
C ASN A 216 16.86 -9.79 -9.39
N ASP A 217 17.08 -10.61 -8.36
CA ASP A 217 16.16 -11.70 -8.04
C ASP A 217 14.79 -11.13 -7.65
N ILE A 218 13.73 -11.85 -8.01
CA ILE A 218 12.35 -11.49 -7.66
C ILE A 218 12.18 -11.65 -6.15
N ALA A 219 11.72 -10.61 -5.47
CA ALA A 219 11.37 -10.67 -4.06
C ALA A 219 9.85 -10.89 -3.89
N PHE A 220 9.05 -10.16 -4.67
CA PHE A 220 7.60 -10.21 -4.59
C PHE A 220 6.94 -10.26 -5.96
N LEU A 221 5.87 -11.04 -6.05
CA LEU A 221 4.83 -10.85 -7.07
C LEU A 221 3.66 -10.13 -6.41
N GLN A 222 3.55 -8.82 -6.67
CA GLN A 222 2.50 -8.00 -6.09
C GLN A 222 1.36 -7.86 -7.10
N TYR A 223 0.25 -8.55 -6.84
CA TYR A 223 -0.90 -8.52 -7.73
C TYR A 223 -1.68 -7.22 -7.60
N THR A 224 -1.93 -6.57 -8.73
CA THR A 224 -2.69 -5.32 -8.81
C THR A 224 -4.04 -5.56 -9.46
N GLY A 225 -5.10 -5.19 -8.73
CA GLY A 225 -6.44 -5.11 -9.29
C GLY A 225 -6.54 -3.92 -10.22
N GLY A 226 -6.36 -4.15 -11.53
CA GLY A 226 -6.76 -3.19 -12.54
C GLY A 226 -8.26 -2.90 -12.44
N THR A 227 -8.70 -1.71 -12.86
CA THR A 227 -10.13 -1.36 -12.87
C THR A 227 -10.87 -1.89 -14.12
N THR A 228 -10.16 -2.55 -15.03
CA THR A 228 -10.67 -2.94 -16.36
C THR A 228 -10.33 -4.39 -16.75
N GLY A 229 -9.69 -5.20 -15.89
CA GLY A 229 -9.27 -6.55 -16.26
C GLY A 229 -8.80 -7.46 -15.13
N VAL A 230 -8.36 -8.65 -15.50
CA VAL A 230 -7.78 -9.69 -14.64
C VAL A 230 -6.52 -9.14 -13.93
N SER A 231 -6.36 -9.46 -12.64
CA SER A 231 -5.27 -8.98 -11.80
C SER A 231 -3.90 -9.39 -12.36
N LYS A 232 -2.91 -8.48 -12.36
CA LYS A 232 -1.58 -8.73 -12.92
C LYS A 232 -0.53 -8.68 -11.81
N GLY A 233 0.42 -9.63 -11.81
CA GLY A 233 1.54 -9.62 -10.87
C GLY A 233 2.62 -8.62 -11.30
N ALA A 234 2.79 -7.51 -10.57
CA ALA A 234 3.97 -6.66 -10.71
C ALA A 234 5.19 -7.39 -10.13
N VAL A 235 6.25 -7.54 -10.93
CA VAL A 235 7.49 -8.21 -10.54
C VAL A 235 8.38 -7.21 -9.80
N LEU A 236 8.45 -7.34 -8.47
CA LEU A 236 9.29 -6.48 -7.63
C LEU A 236 10.54 -7.25 -7.22
N THR A 237 11.70 -6.71 -7.59
CA THR A 237 12.99 -7.29 -7.24
C THR A 237 13.45 -6.87 -5.85
N HIS A 238 14.44 -7.57 -5.29
CA HIS A 238 15.08 -7.13 -4.05
C HIS A 238 15.64 -5.71 -4.18
N GLY A 239 16.26 -5.37 -5.31
CA GLY A 239 16.83 -4.07 -5.60
C GLY A 239 15.78 -2.96 -5.61
N ASN A 240 14.60 -3.20 -6.21
CA ASN A 240 13.53 -2.20 -6.23
C ASN A 240 13.09 -1.80 -4.82
N LEU A 241 12.86 -2.80 -3.96
CA LEU A 241 12.39 -2.57 -2.59
C LEU A 241 13.48 -2.02 -1.67
N ILE A 242 14.75 -2.41 -1.85
CA ILE A 242 15.87 -1.82 -1.13
C ILE A 242 16.01 -0.34 -1.51
N ALA A 243 15.96 -0.02 -2.81
CA ALA A 243 15.99 1.36 -3.28
C ALA A 243 14.85 2.18 -2.67
N ASN A 244 13.62 1.67 -2.68
CA ASN A 244 12.49 2.39 -2.11
C ASN A 244 12.57 2.55 -0.60
N THR A 245 13.09 1.54 0.11
CA THR A 245 13.38 1.65 1.54
C THR A 245 14.42 2.75 1.80
N MET A 246 15.52 2.80 1.02
CA MET A 246 16.56 3.82 1.17
C MET A 246 16.03 5.23 0.87
N GLN A 247 15.24 5.39 -0.19
CA GLN A 247 14.55 6.65 -0.50
C GLN A 247 13.72 7.07 0.71
N MET A 248 12.90 6.19 1.27
CA MET A 248 12.05 6.53 2.40
C MET A 248 12.84 6.86 3.68
N MET A 249 13.94 6.14 3.94
CA MET A 249 14.82 6.46 5.06
C MET A 249 15.47 7.85 4.93
N GLY A 250 15.83 8.26 3.71
CA GLY A 250 16.34 9.61 3.44
C GLY A 250 15.31 10.69 3.78
N TRP A 251 14.06 10.51 3.30
CA TRP A 251 12.97 11.45 3.55
C TRP A 251 12.52 11.49 5.03
N LEU A 252 12.55 10.35 5.73
CA LEU A 252 12.32 10.32 7.18
C LEU A 252 13.42 11.06 7.96
N GLY A 253 14.68 10.91 7.54
CA GLY A 253 15.83 11.57 8.17
C GLY A 253 15.74 13.09 8.18
N ALA A 254 14.97 13.69 7.26
CA ALA A 254 14.71 15.13 7.26
C ALA A 254 13.82 15.59 8.43
N VAL A 255 13.02 14.70 9.02
CA VAL A 255 12.12 14.98 10.15
C VAL A 255 12.73 14.51 11.47
N PHE A 256 13.25 13.30 11.42
CA PHE A 256 13.85 12.64 12.54
C PHE A 256 15.35 12.82 12.40
N ASP A 257 15.86 13.97 12.83
CA ASP A 257 17.29 14.04 13.13
C ASP A 257 17.56 12.92 14.13
N GLN A 258 18.32 11.89 13.71
CA GLN A 258 18.56 10.70 14.52
C GLN A 258 19.22 11.04 15.87
N LYS A 259 19.75 12.26 16.02
CA LYS A 259 20.27 12.79 17.29
C LYS A 259 19.19 13.23 18.28
N THR A 260 17.96 13.49 17.82
CA THR A 260 16.85 14.04 18.64
C THR A 260 15.76 13.02 18.99
N VAL A 261 15.64 11.92 18.24
CA VAL A 261 14.70 10.85 18.56
C VAL A 261 15.33 9.90 19.59
N THR A 262 14.85 9.96 20.82
CA THR A 262 15.23 9.01 21.86
C THR A 262 14.28 7.80 21.85
N GLY A 263 14.83 6.59 21.74
CA GLY A 263 14.07 5.34 21.80
C GLY A 263 13.65 4.75 20.44
N SER A 264 12.80 3.72 20.48
CA SER A 264 12.24 3.07 19.28
C SER A 264 10.97 3.80 18.85
N LEU A 265 10.92 4.21 17.58
CA LEU A 265 9.69 4.78 17.01
C LEU A 265 8.58 3.72 16.99
N VAL A 266 7.34 4.15 17.17
CA VAL A 266 6.16 3.27 17.09
C VAL A 266 5.31 3.66 15.88
N TYR A 267 5.19 2.73 14.94
CA TYR A 267 4.44 2.89 13.70
C TYR A 267 3.11 2.16 13.81
N VAL A 268 2.00 2.87 13.63
CA VAL A 268 0.68 2.27 13.56
C VAL A 268 0.49 1.67 12.16
N CYS A 269 0.36 0.35 12.10
CA CYS A 269 0.15 -0.41 10.87
C CYS A 269 -1.32 -0.84 10.78
N ALA A 270 -2.17 0.10 10.36
CA ALA A 270 -3.59 -0.13 10.13
C ALA A 270 -3.91 -0.61 8.71
N LEU A 271 -3.06 -0.27 7.75
CA LEU A 271 -3.21 -0.71 6.36
C LEU A 271 -2.64 -2.12 6.15
N PRO A 272 -3.15 -2.90 5.19
CA PRO A 272 -2.83 -4.32 5.13
C PRO A 272 -1.43 -4.60 4.61
N LEU A 273 -0.65 -5.42 5.34
CA LEU A 273 0.73 -5.80 4.99
C LEU A 273 0.86 -6.54 3.65
N TYR A 274 -0.20 -7.20 3.18
CA TYR A 274 -0.23 -7.82 1.85
C TYR A 274 -0.34 -6.79 0.71
N HIS A 275 -0.58 -5.52 1.03
CA HIS A 275 -0.54 -4.42 0.07
C HIS A 275 0.81 -3.72 0.17
N ILE A 276 1.38 -3.40 -0.99
CA ILE A 276 2.72 -2.80 -1.13
C ILE A 276 2.94 -1.55 -0.28
N PHE A 277 1.88 -0.78 -0.03
CA PHE A 277 1.95 0.46 0.75
C PHE A 277 2.37 0.19 2.20
N ALA A 278 1.63 -0.66 2.93
CA ALA A 278 2.01 -1.02 4.29
C ALA A 278 3.25 -1.92 4.31
N LEU A 279 3.43 -2.78 3.29
CA LEU A 279 4.64 -3.59 3.18
C LEU A 279 5.91 -2.72 3.23
N THR A 280 5.98 -1.67 2.40
CA THR A 280 7.17 -0.83 2.36
C THR A 280 7.18 0.22 3.48
N VAL A 281 6.09 0.98 3.64
CA VAL A 281 6.06 2.17 4.53
C VAL A 281 5.81 1.81 6.00
N ASN A 282 5.30 0.62 6.33
CA ASN A 282 5.29 0.10 7.70
C ASN A 282 6.39 -0.93 7.91
N SER A 283 6.33 -2.06 7.19
CA SER A 283 7.17 -3.22 7.51
C SER A 283 8.64 -2.99 7.17
N LEU A 284 8.99 -2.74 5.90
CA LEU A 284 10.39 -2.57 5.48
C LEU A 284 11.03 -1.34 6.12
N MET A 285 10.34 -0.19 6.08
CA MET A 285 10.81 1.05 6.71
C MET A 285 10.98 0.90 8.22
N GLY A 286 10.05 0.21 8.90
CA GLY A 286 10.15 -0.05 10.33
C GLY A 286 11.28 -1.01 10.69
N VAL A 287 11.51 -2.04 9.88
CA VAL A 287 12.66 -2.95 10.03
C VAL A 287 13.98 -2.21 9.80
N ALA A 288 14.08 -1.39 8.74
CA ALA A 288 15.28 -0.64 8.42
C ALA A 288 15.63 0.42 9.48
N SER A 289 14.62 1.04 10.09
CA SER A 289 14.78 2.06 11.14
C SER A 289 14.85 1.49 12.57
N GLY A 290 14.60 0.19 12.75
CA GLY A 290 14.55 -0.43 14.08
C GLY A 290 13.36 0.02 14.92
N ALA A 291 12.25 0.37 14.26
CA ALA A 291 10.99 0.80 14.86
C ALA A 291 10.07 -0.38 15.20
N LYS A 292 9.18 -0.17 16.17
CA LYS A 292 8.08 -1.10 16.49
C LYS A 292 6.88 -0.83 15.59
N ASN A 293 6.42 -1.85 14.86
CA ASN A 293 5.16 -1.82 14.14
C ASN A 293 4.01 -2.37 14.99
N LEU A 294 3.05 -1.50 15.34
CA LEU A 294 1.79 -1.88 15.98
C LEU A 294 0.79 -2.36 14.93
N LEU A 295 0.56 -3.66 14.86
CA LEU A 295 -0.32 -4.30 13.91
C LEU A 295 -1.78 -4.22 14.37
N ILE A 296 -2.61 -3.52 13.59
CA ILE A 296 -4.05 -3.44 13.82
C ILE A 296 -4.73 -4.52 12.97
N VAL A 297 -5.27 -5.54 13.65
CA VAL A 297 -5.85 -6.72 12.99
C VAL A 297 -7.09 -6.36 12.16
N ASN A 298 -7.97 -5.52 12.72
CA ASN A 298 -9.19 -5.08 12.06
C ASN A 298 -9.34 -3.55 12.17
N PRO A 299 -8.90 -2.77 11.17
CA PRO A 299 -9.00 -1.32 11.19
C PRO A 299 -10.44 -0.80 11.05
N ARG A 300 -11.43 -1.66 10.74
CA ARG A 300 -12.86 -1.29 10.68
C ARG A 300 -13.54 -1.32 12.04
N ASP A 301 -12.97 -2.03 13.02
CA ASP A 301 -13.42 -1.98 14.41
C ASP A 301 -12.83 -0.73 15.07
N ILE A 302 -13.41 0.44 14.77
CA ILE A 302 -12.89 1.73 15.25
C ILE A 302 -12.80 1.78 16.79
N PRO A 303 -13.82 1.36 17.58
CA PRO A 303 -13.68 1.34 19.03
C PRO A 303 -12.53 0.44 19.51
N GLY A 304 -12.39 -0.76 18.95
CA GLY A 304 -11.28 -1.67 19.28
C GLY A 304 -9.92 -1.11 18.87
N PHE A 305 -9.84 -0.45 17.71
CA PHE A 305 -8.63 0.20 17.23
C PHE A 305 -8.22 1.36 18.15
N VAL A 306 -9.13 2.26 18.49
CA VAL A 306 -8.86 3.38 19.40
C VAL A 306 -8.40 2.88 20.77
N LYS A 307 -9.01 1.81 21.29
CA LYS A 307 -8.58 1.18 22.54
C LYS A 307 -7.16 0.61 22.48
N GLU A 308 -6.74 0.07 21.33
CA GLU A 308 -5.34 -0.38 21.14
C GLU A 308 -4.39 0.82 21.08
N LEU A 309 -4.77 1.92 20.41
CA LEU A 309 -3.97 3.14 20.33
C LEU A 309 -3.74 3.77 21.72
N GLU A 310 -4.73 3.76 22.60
CA GLU A 310 -4.64 4.27 23.97
C GLU A 310 -3.49 3.65 24.77
N GLN A 311 -3.10 2.42 24.45
CA GLN A 311 -2.03 1.69 25.14
C GLN A 311 -0.63 2.07 24.65
N HIS A 312 -0.51 2.94 23.65
CA HIS A 312 0.73 3.18 22.92
C HIS A 312 0.97 4.67 22.70
N ARG A 313 2.17 5.15 23.04
CA ARG A 313 2.66 6.45 22.55
C ARG A 313 3.22 6.25 21.14
N PHE A 314 2.40 6.52 20.12
CA PHE A 314 2.76 6.28 18.72
C PHE A 314 3.31 7.53 18.03
N ASN A 315 4.22 7.33 17.07
CA ASN A 315 4.95 8.41 16.40
C ASN A 315 4.55 8.59 14.94
N ILE A 316 4.18 7.50 14.28
CA ILE A 316 3.76 7.51 12.88
C ILE A 316 2.45 6.75 12.75
N ILE A 317 1.48 7.34 12.05
CA ILE A 317 0.27 6.66 11.62
C ILE A 317 0.10 6.82 10.12
N ILE A 318 -0.26 5.72 9.45
CA ILE A 318 -0.52 5.70 8.02
C ILE A 318 -2.00 5.39 7.82
N GLY A 319 -2.66 6.16 6.97
CA GLY A 319 -4.09 6.03 6.75
C GLY A 319 -4.55 6.65 5.43
N LEU A 320 -5.87 6.76 5.32
CA LEU A 320 -6.60 7.19 4.13
C LEU A 320 -7.79 8.02 4.59
N ASN A 321 -8.41 8.80 3.71
CA ASN A 321 -9.55 9.68 4.05
C ASN A 321 -10.62 8.96 4.89
N THR A 322 -11.07 7.79 4.45
CA THR A 322 -12.13 7.04 5.14
C THR A 322 -11.72 6.62 6.55
N LEU A 323 -10.45 6.23 6.73
CA LEU A 323 -9.94 5.80 8.04
C LEU A 323 -9.77 7.00 8.97
N PHE A 324 -9.20 8.10 8.48
CA PHE A 324 -9.03 9.32 9.27
C PHE A 324 -10.39 9.88 9.70
N THR A 325 -11.35 9.96 8.79
CA THR A 325 -12.72 10.38 9.11
C THR A 325 -13.37 9.46 10.15
N ALA A 326 -13.25 8.15 10.00
CA ALA A 326 -13.81 7.18 10.94
C ALA A 326 -13.20 7.33 12.35
N LEU A 327 -11.87 7.51 12.45
CA LEU A 327 -11.19 7.77 13.72
C LEU A 327 -11.63 9.10 14.34
N MET A 328 -11.61 10.20 13.58
CA MET A 328 -12.00 11.53 14.08
C MET A 328 -13.47 11.61 14.52
N ASN A 329 -14.35 10.77 13.96
CA ASN A 329 -15.75 10.67 14.38
C ASN A 329 -15.92 9.89 15.70
N ASN A 330 -14.92 9.13 16.14
CA ASN A 330 -14.96 8.43 17.41
C ASN A 330 -14.60 9.38 18.58
N GLU A 331 -15.43 9.42 19.62
CA GLU A 331 -15.20 10.33 20.76
C GLU A 331 -13.96 9.98 21.58
N ALA A 332 -13.66 8.68 21.74
CA ALA A 332 -12.48 8.25 22.50
C ALA A 332 -11.19 8.57 21.74
N PHE A 333 -11.20 8.52 20.42
CA PHE A 333 -10.04 8.91 19.59
C PHE A 333 -9.67 10.38 19.81
N ARG A 334 -10.67 11.27 19.84
CA ARG A 334 -10.48 12.71 20.07
C ARG A 334 -9.88 13.04 21.44
N LYS A 335 -9.90 12.09 22.38
CA LYS A 335 -9.36 12.23 23.74
C LYS A 335 -7.96 11.62 23.91
N LEU A 336 -7.39 11.00 22.87
CA LEU A 336 -6.06 10.41 22.94
C LEU A 336 -4.97 11.49 23.06
N ASP A 337 -3.83 11.11 23.65
CA ASP A 337 -2.62 11.93 23.67
C ASP A 337 -1.84 11.79 22.36
N PHE A 338 -1.84 12.86 21.55
CA PHE A 338 -1.10 12.93 20.29
C PHE A 338 0.27 13.63 20.40
N SER A 339 0.75 13.98 21.60
CA SER A 339 2.01 14.71 21.77
C SER A 339 3.26 13.98 21.22
N ALA A 340 3.19 12.66 21.12
CA ALA A 340 4.24 11.82 20.53
C ALA A 340 4.11 11.67 19.00
N LEU A 341 2.96 12.01 18.40
CA LEU A 341 2.70 11.88 16.97
C LEU A 341 3.55 12.91 16.21
N LYS A 342 4.42 12.41 15.33
CA LYS A 342 5.33 13.24 14.53
C LYS A 342 4.91 13.28 13.07
N LEU A 343 4.48 12.15 12.52
CA LEU A 343 4.07 12.06 11.11
C LEU A 343 2.76 11.33 10.95
N THR A 344 1.88 11.90 10.12
CA THR A 344 0.74 11.21 9.56
C THR A 344 0.96 11.08 8.05
N PHE A 345 1.01 9.85 7.55
CA PHE A 345 1.14 9.60 6.11
C PHE A 345 -0.18 9.20 5.49
N ALA A 346 -0.41 9.68 4.27
CA ALA A 346 -1.50 9.24 3.43
C ALA A 346 -1.01 8.89 2.02
N GLY A 347 -1.73 7.98 1.37
CA GLY A 347 -1.43 7.54 0.01
C GLY A 347 -2.53 6.63 -0.54
N GLY A 348 -2.40 6.18 -1.79
CA GLY A 348 -3.39 5.32 -2.46
C GLY A 348 -4.65 6.02 -2.97
N MET A 349 -5.00 7.18 -2.40
CA MET A 349 -5.97 8.15 -2.89
C MET A 349 -5.61 9.56 -2.41
N SER A 350 -6.02 10.59 -3.14
CA SER A 350 -5.83 11.98 -2.74
C SER A 350 -6.57 12.29 -1.44
N VAL A 351 -5.91 12.99 -0.53
CA VAL A 351 -6.51 13.45 0.72
C VAL A 351 -7.37 14.68 0.47
N GLN A 352 -8.57 14.69 1.03
CA GLN A 352 -9.46 15.84 0.93
C GLN A 352 -9.04 16.88 1.98
N ARG A 353 -8.89 18.15 1.56
CA ARG A 353 -8.49 19.26 2.44
C ARG A 353 -9.31 19.34 3.75
N PRO A 354 -10.65 19.22 3.75
CA PRO A 354 -11.44 19.21 4.99
C PRO A 354 -11.05 18.09 5.96
N VAL A 355 -10.63 16.92 5.46
CA VAL A 355 -10.15 15.81 6.30
C VAL A 355 -8.78 16.15 6.89
N ALA A 356 -7.87 16.72 6.10
CA ALA A 356 -6.54 17.13 6.56
C ALA A 356 -6.60 18.23 7.64
N ASP A 357 -7.45 19.24 7.43
CA ASP A 357 -7.60 20.36 8.36
C ASP A 357 -8.17 19.87 9.70
N ARG A 358 -9.24 19.05 9.67
CA ARG A 358 -9.82 18.46 10.87
C ARG A 358 -8.86 17.51 11.59
N TRP A 359 -8.04 16.77 10.84
CA TRP A 359 -7.03 15.88 11.43
C TRP A 359 -5.96 16.67 12.17
N ARG A 360 -5.50 17.79 11.60
CA ARG A 360 -4.56 18.71 12.25
C ARG A 360 -5.15 19.35 13.49
N GLU A 361 -6.42 19.77 13.44
CA GLU A 361 -7.12 20.35 14.59
C GLU A 361 -7.18 19.38 15.78
N ILE A 362 -7.50 18.11 15.52
CA ILE A 362 -7.66 17.10 16.58
C ILE A 362 -6.31 16.57 17.08
N THR A 363 -5.36 16.32 16.19
CA THR A 363 -4.13 15.59 16.52
C THR A 363 -2.89 16.48 16.66
N GLY A 364 -2.97 17.73 16.20
CA GLY A 364 -1.81 18.61 16.03
C GLY A 364 -0.85 18.21 14.90
N SER A 365 -1.03 17.03 14.28
CA SER A 365 -0.18 16.51 13.21
C SER A 365 -0.81 16.82 11.85
N LYS A 366 0.02 17.26 10.89
CA LYS A 366 -0.43 17.39 9.49
C LYS A 366 -0.45 16.01 8.80
N ILE A 367 -1.31 15.88 7.80
CA ILE A 367 -1.24 14.77 6.86
C ILE A 367 -0.22 15.10 5.78
N THR A 368 0.74 14.19 5.56
CA THR A 368 1.75 14.26 4.50
C THR A 368 1.42 13.20 3.46
N GLU A 369 1.17 13.62 2.22
CA GLU A 369 0.85 12.68 1.14
C GLU A 369 2.11 12.18 0.44
N GLY A 370 2.09 10.90 0.08
CA GLY A 370 3.00 10.29 -0.88
C GLY A 370 2.20 9.56 -1.96
N TYR A 371 2.78 9.46 -3.15
CA TYR A 371 2.17 8.76 -4.27
C TYR A 371 3.07 7.65 -4.80
N GLY A 372 2.39 6.60 -5.25
CA GLY A 372 2.99 5.36 -5.67
C GLY A 372 1.97 4.37 -6.17
N LEU A 373 2.45 3.40 -6.94
CA LEU A 373 1.71 2.23 -7.41
C LEU A 373 2.44 0.97 -6.94
N SER A 374 1.84 -0.21 -7.12
CA SER A 374 2.59 -1.43 -6.83
C SER A 374 3.78 -1.58 -7.77
N GLU A 375 3.63 -1.10 -8.99
CA GLU A 375 4.63 -1.00 -10.04
C GLU A 375 5.83 -0.09 -9.69
N THR A 376 5.79 0.65 -8.57
CA THR A 376 6.87 1.56 -8.13
C THR A 376 7.37 1.25 -6.71
N SER A 377 7.03 0.08 -6.15
CA SER A 377 7.57 -0.49 -4.89
C SER A 377 7.38 0.21 -3.51
N PRO A 378 6.39 1.07 -3.21
CA PRO A 378 5.49 1.81 -4.08
C PRO A 378 5.85 3.27 -4.27
N VAL A 379 6.55 3.93 -3.35
CA VAL A 379 6.59 5.40 -3.33
C VAL A 379 7.44 5.91 -4.49
N ALA A 380 6.95 6.88 -5.25
CA ALA A 380 7.72 7.52 -6.32
C ALA A 380 7.79 9.04 -6.13
N THR A 381 6.77 9.63 -5.51
CA THR A 381 6.78 11.03 -5.11
C THR A 381 6.31 11.18 -3.67
N ALA A 382 6.83 12.19 -2.96
CA ALA A 382 6.43 12.48 -1.59
C ALA A 382 6.45 13.99 -1.33
N ASN A 383 5.50 14.48 -0.53
CA ASN A 383 5.60 15.83 0.02
C ASN A 383 6.70 15.87 1.07
N ARG A 384 7.23 17.07 1.30
CA ARG A 384 8.22 17.22 2.36
C ARG A 384 7.53 17.07 3.71
N CYS A 385 8.14 16.25 4.54
CA CYS A 385 7.63 16.02 5.86
C CYS A 385 7.80 17.23 6.80
N ASP A 386 8.70 18.18 6.46
CA ASP A 386 8.97 19.41 7.22
C ASP A 386 8.12 20.63 6.79
N GLU A 387 7.29 20.52 5.76
CA GLU A 387 6.35 21.59 5.40
C GLU A 387 5.34 21.86 6.52
N ALA A 388 4.94 23.11 6.74
CA ALA A 388 4.01 23.44 7.81
C ALA A 388 2.55 23.03 7.51
N ASP A 389 2.15 23.09 6.24
CA ASP A 389 0.75 23.00 5.82
C ASP A 389 0.48 21.83 4.88
N PHE A 390 -0.81 21.49 4.76
CA PHE A 390 -1.29 20.51 3.79
C PHE A 390 -1.27 21.08 2.37
N THR A 391 -0.55 20.41 1.47
CA THR A 391 -0.31 20.87 0.09
C THR A 391 -1.45 20.53 -0.87
N GLY A 392 -2.14 19.40 -0.67
CA GLY A 392 -3.06 18.84 -1.67
C GLY A 392 -2.36 18.38 -2.96
N MET A 393 -1.05 18.17 -2.87
CA MET A 393 -0.17 17.69 -3.94
C MET A 393 0.30 16.29 -3.60
N ILE A 394 0.77 15.53 -4.58
CA ILE A 394 1.45 14.25 -4.34
C ILE A 394 2.96 14.39 -4.13
N GLY A 395 3.42 15.64 -4.03
CA GLY A 395 4.79 16.00 -3.73
C GLY A 395 5.72 15.91 -4.93
N MET A 396 6.99 15.67 -4.65
CA MET A 396 8.08 15.71 -5.64
C MET A 396 8.67 14.32 -5.85
N PRO A 397 9.31 14.05 -7.00
CA PRO A 397 10.07 12.83 -7.20
C PRO A 397 11.05 12.59 -6.06
N ILE A 398 11.10 11.37 -5.54
CA ILE A 398 12.08 10.97 -4.51
C ILE A 398 13.46 10.74 -5.15
N GLN A 399 14.48 10.53 -4.31
CA GLN A 399 15.89 10.45 -4.74
C GLN A 399 16.08 9.42 -5.86
N SER A 400 16.97 9.69 -6.83
CA SER A 400 17.20 8.84 -8.01
C SER A 400 15.94 8.52 -8.84
N THR A 401 14.89 9.34 -8.75
CA THR A 401 13.65 9.18 -9.53
C THR A 401 13.46 10.37 -10.46
N ASP A 402 13.21 10.09 -11.72
CA ASP A 402 12.77 11.06 -12.71
C ASP A 402 11.25 10.95 -12.91
N VAL A 403 10.57 12.08 -13.00
CA VAL A 403 9.18 12.15 -13.43
C VAL A 403 9.05 13.11 -14.60
N SER A 404 8.31 12.69 -15.63
CA SER A 404 7.99 13.49 -16.81
C SER A 404 6.47 13.44 -17.02
N ILE A 405 5.85 14.59 -17.24
CA ILE A 405 4.42 14.69 -17.57
C ILE A 405 4.33 14.68 -19.09
N ARG A 406 3.64 13.70 -19.70
CA ARG A 406 3.66 13.49 -21.16
C ARG A 406 2.27 13.40 -21.78
N ASN A 407 2.12 13.87 -23.01
CA ASN A 407 0.90 13.63 -23.79
C ASN A 407 0.86 12.19 -24.37
N GLU A 408 -0.12 11.91 -25.22
CA GLU A 408 -0.30 10.59 -25.82
C GLU A 408 0.81 10.20 -26.81
N ASP A 409 1.41 11.20 -27.47
CA ASP A 409 2.53 11.04 -28.41
C ASP A 409 3.88 10.86 -27.68
N GLY A 410 3.89 10.94 -26.35
CA GLY A 410 5.09 10.81 -25.53
C GLY A 410 5.91 12.10 -25.41
N ILE A 411 5.36 13.25 -25.83
CA ILE A 411 6.00 14.57 -25.72
C ILE A 411 5.78 15.12 -24.31
N THR A 412 6.84 15.66 -23.71
CA THR A 412 6.77 16.32 -22.39
C THR A 412 5.89 17.56 -22.46
N MET A 413 4.96 17.68 -21.51
CA MET A 413 4.06 18.83 -21.36
C MET A 413 4.79 20.01 -20.68
N PRO A 414 4.46 21.26 -21.03
CA PRO A 414 4.87 22.43 -20.26
C PRO A 414 4.44 22.34 -18.78
N LEU A 415 5.15 23.04 -17.90
CA LEU A 415 4.79 23.11 -16.48
C LEU A 415 3.38 23.68 -16.30
N GLY A 416 2.61 23.09 -15.40
CA GLY A 416 1.20 23.41 -15.16
C GLY A 416 0.21 22.77 -16.15
N GLU A 417 0.67 22.23 -17.27
CA GLU A 417 -0.21 21.53 -18.22
C GLU A 417 -0.40 20.06 -17.85
N VAL A 418 -1.60 19.54 -18.13
CA VAL A 418 -2.00 18.18 -17.75
C VAL A 418 -1.53 17.18 -18.80
N GLY A 419 -0.83 16.15 -18.35
CA GLY A 419 -0.46 14.97 -19.13
C GLY A 419 -0.42 13.73 -18.24
N GLU A 420 -0.02 12.60 -18.82
CA GLU A 420 0.19 11.36 -18.09
C GLU A 420 1.49 11.43 -17.29
N ILE A 421 1.43 11.05 -16.00
CA ILE A 421 2.59 10.96 -15.14
C ILE A 421 3.41 9.74 -15.58
N CYS A 422 4.64 9.98 -16.02
CA CYS A 422 5.58 8.94 -16.42
C CYS A 422 6.76 8.92 -15.45
N ILE A 423 7.14 7.75 -14.94
CA ILE A 423 8.12 7.59 -13.85
C ILE A 423 9.26 6.67 -14.29
N ARG A 424 10.49 7.08 -13.99
CA ARG A 424 11.69 6.25 -14.16
C ARG A 424 12.54 6.31 -12.90
N GLY A 425 12.93 5.17 -12.36
CA GLY A 425 13.73 5.12 -11.15
C GLY A 425 14.02 3.69 -10.70
N PRO A 426 14.94 3.51 -9.74
CA PRO A 426 15.37 2.18 -9.29
C PRO A 426 14.27 1.39 -8.59
N GLN A 427 13.20 2.05 -8.13
CA GLN A 427 12.03 1.43 -7.48
C GLN A 427 10.96 0.91 -8.45
N VAL A 428 11.05 1.27 -9.73
CA VAL A 428 10.10 0.82 -10.76
C VAL A 428 10.27 -0.69 -11.00
N MET A 429 9.14 -1.40 -11.08
CA MET A 429 9.09 -2.85 -11.27
C MET A 429 9.88 -3.32 -12.49
N ALA A 430 10.28 -4.59 -12.50
CA ALA A 430 10.91 -5.20 -13.66
C ALA A 430 9.92 -5.43 -14.84
N GLY A 431 8.62 -5.48 -14.55
CA GLY A 431 7.56 -5.70 -15.52
C GLY A 431 6.40 -6.50 -14.92
N TYR A 432 5.41 -6.86 -15.74
CA TYR A 432 4.32 -7.74 -15.35
C TYR A 432 4.70 -9.22 -15.57
N TRP A 433 4.44 -10.04 -14.56
CA TRP A 433 4.75 -11.47 -14.52
C TRP A 433 4.09 -12.20 -15.68
N GLN A 434 4.90 -12.87 -16.50
CA GLN A 434 4.47 -13.60 -17.71
C GLN A 434 3.60 -12.78 -18.68
N ARG A 435 3.74 -11.45 -18.66
CA ARG A 435 2.97 -10.53 -19.51
C ARG A 435 3.87 -9.48 -20.16
N PRO A 436 4.80 -9.89 -21.05
CA PRO A 436 5.63 -8.95 -21.80
C PRO A 436 4.80 -8.03 -22.69
N ASP A 437 3.65 -8.50 -23.18
CA ASP A 437 2.66 -7.74 -23.94
C ASP A 437 2.11 -6.54 -23.15
N GLU A 438 1.71 -6.77 -21.90
CA GLU A 438 1.21 -5.71 -21.02
C GLU A 438 2.34 -4.81 -20.53
N THR A 439 3.53 -5.35 -20.35
CA THR A 439 4.71 -4.58 -19.93
C THR A 439 5.10 -3.59 -21.03
N ALA A 440 5.13 -4.01 -22.29
CA ALA A 440 5.45 -3.14 -23.42
C ALA A 440 4.44 -1.98 -23.60
N LYS A 441 3.17 -2.17 -23.24
CA LYS A 441 2.15 -1.11 -23.33
C LYS A 441 2.36 0.03 -22.34
N VAL A 442 3.00 -0.26 -21.20
CA VAL A 442 3.18 0.70 -20.10
C VAL A 442 4.61 1.19 -19.97
N MET A 443 5.55 0.66 -20.76
CA MET A 443 6.95 1.10 -20.77
C MET A 443 7.24 1.86 -22.06
N THR A 444 7.79 3.05 -21.93
CA THR A 444 8.27 3.87 -23.05
C THR A 444 9.66 3.42 -23.50
N ALA A 445 10.03 3.73 -24.74
CA ALA A 445 11.33 3.35 -25.30
C ALA A 445 12.52 3.95 -24.54
N ASP A 446 12.34 5.11 -23.89
CA ASP A 446 13.34 5.80 -23.06
C ASP A 446 13.29 5.42 -21.57
N GLY A 447 12.55 4.35 -21.24
CA GLY A 447 12.60 3.67 -19.96
C GLY A 447 11.67 4.22 -18.87
N TYR A 448 10.72 5.09 -19.22
CA TYR A 448 9.68 5.52 -18.29
C TYR A 448 8.49 4.55 -18.26
N PHE A 449 8.01 4.28 -17.05
CA PHE A 449 6.73 3.63 -16.78
C PHE A 449 5.59 4.66 -16.82
N ARG A 450 4.59 4.39 -17.65
CA ARG A 450 3.34 5.14 -17.78
C ARG A 450 2.37 4.71 -16.70
N THR A 451 2.02 5.60 -15.77
CA THR A 451 1.24 5.23 -14.59
C THR A 451 -0.26 5.06 -14.87
N GLY A 452 -0.76 5.63 -15.98
CA GLY A 452 -2.19 5.77 -16.24
C GLY A 452 -2.88 6.82 -15.37
N ASP A 453 -2.14 7.60 -14.57
CA ASP A 453 -2.65 8.72 -13.80
C ASP A 453 -2.27 10.05 -14.51
N MET A 454 -3.25 10.95 -14.64
CA MET A 454 -3.11 12.26 -15.28
C MET A 454 -2.81 13.32 -14.23
N GLY A 455 -1.86 14.20 -14.52
CA GLY A 455 -1.42 15.23 -13.60
C GLY A 455 -0.59 16.32 -14.27
N PHE A 456 -0.15 17.28 -13.48
CA PHE A 456 0.78 18.32 -13.90
C PHE A 456 1.89 18.50 -12.86
N MET A 457 3.02 19.05 -13.28
CA MET A 457 4.11 19.48 -12.40
C MET A 457 4.15 21.02 -12.38
N ASN A 458 4.23 21.62 -11.21
CA ASN A 458 4.37 23.08 -11.09
C ASN A 458 5.85 23.52 -11.12
N GLU A 459 6.08 24.83 -11.13
CA GLU A 459 7.42 25.45 -11.18
C GLU A 459 8.34 25.07 -10.01
N ARG A 460 7.77 24.61 -8.89
CA ARG A 460 8.53 24.13 -7.73
C ARG A 460 8.85 22.63 -7.81
N GLY A 461 8.40 21.95 -8.86
CA GLY A 461 8.56 20.51 -9.07
C GLY A 461 7.54 19.64 -8.33
N TYR A 462 6.52 20.23 -7.70
CA TYR A 462 5.44 19.47 -7.06
C TYR A 462 4.46 19.00 -8.12
N ILE A 463 4.01 17.76 -7.96
CA ILE A 463 3.09 17.10 -8.87
C ILE A 463 1.70 17.04 -8.24
N LYS A 464 0.67 17.29 -9.04
CA LYS A 464 -0.73 17.07 -8.66
C LYS A 464 -1.34 16.01 -9.56
N ILE A 465 -2.02 15.03 -8.97
CA ILE A 465 -2.91 14.14 -9.72
C ILE A 465 -4.22 14.88 -9.93
N VAL A 466 -4.65 14.93 -11.19
CA VAL A 466 -5.97 15.40 -11.57
C VAL A 466 -6.94 14.22 -11.57
N ASP A 467 -6.62 13.13 -12.27
CA ASP A 467 -7.43 11.91 -12.25
C ASP A 467 -6.72 10.68 -12.82
N ARG A 468 -7.46 9.59 -13.03
CA ARG A 468 -7.01 8.44 -13.82
C ARG A 468 -7.44 8.59 -15.26
N LYS A 469 -6.53 8.28 -16.19
CA LYS A 469 -6.77 8.37 -17.63
C LYS A 469 -8.04 7.62 -18.08
N LYS A 470 -8.31 6.46 -17.48
CA LYS A 470 -9.49 5.61 -17.76
C LYS A 470 -10.77 6.00 -17.03
N ASP A 471 -10.65 6.81 -15.97
CA ASP A 471 -11.82 7.28 -15.20
C ASP A 471 -12.35 8.60 -15.77
N MET A 472 -11.52 9.33 -16.51
CA MET A 472 -11.86 10.54 -17.25
C MET A 472 -13.14 10.37 -18.07
N ILE A 473 -14.03 11.35 -17.95
CA ILE A 473 -15.31 11.44 -18.63
C ILE A 473 -15.13 12.40 -19.80
N LEU A 474 -15.55 12.01 -21.00
CA LEU A 474 -15.47 12.82 -22.22
C LEU A 474 -16.82 13.48 -22.50
N VAL A 475 -16.99 14.71 -22.04
CA VAL A 475 -18.22 15.50 -22.26
C VAL A 475 -17.99 16.45 -23.43
N SER A 476 -18.57 16.15 -24.59
CA SER A 476 -18.44 16.94 -25.82
C SER A 476 -16.98 17.19 -26.25
N GLY A 477 -16.11 16.19 -26.04
CA GLY A 477 -14.68 16.29 -26.33
C GLY A 477 -13.84 16.98 -25.25
N PHE A 478 -14.46 17.49 -24.18
CA PHE A 478 -13.75 18.02 -23.02
C PHE A 478 -13.44 16.93 -22.00
N ASN A 479 -12.21 16.93 -21.51
CA ASN A 479 -11.80 16.09 -20.40
C ASN A 479 -12.46 16.59 -19.10
N VAL A 480 -13.32 15.75 -18.53
CA VAL A 480 -13.94 15.95 -17.24
C VAL A 480 -13.37 14.92 -16.27
N TYR A 481 -12.81 15.40 -15.17
CA TYR A 481 -12.12 14.59 -14.20
C TYR A 481 -13.03 14.32 -12.99
N PRO A 482 -13.54 13.09 -12.80
CA PRO A 482 -14.36 12.70 -11.65
C PRO A 482 -13.92 13.26 -10.29
N ASN A 483 -12.61 13.22 -9.98
CA ASN A 483 -12.10 13.67 -8.69
C ASN A 483 -12.43 15.15 -8.41
N GLU A 484 -12.38 16.01 -9.42
CA GLU A 484 -12.70 17.45 -9.28
C GLU A 484 -14.17 17.65 -8.89
N ILE A 485 -15.07 16.88 -9.50
CA ILE A 485 -16.50 16.91 -9.21
C ILE A 485 -16.79 16.37 -7.81
N GLU A 486 -16.13 15.28 -7.44
CA GLU A 486 -16.23 14.65 -6.12
C GLU A 486 -15.73 15.58 -5.00
N GLU A 487 -14.61 16.28 -5.22
CA GLU A 487 -14.05 17.24 -4.27
C GLU A 487 -15.02 18.40 -4.05
N VAL A 488 -15.55 19.00 -5.12
CA VAL A 488 -16.56 20.06 -5.03
C VAL A 488 -17.81 19.57 -4.31
N ALA A 489 -18.34 18.39 -4.66
CA ALA A 489 -19.51 17.83 -4.02
C ALA A 489 -19.29 17.60 -2.52
N ALA A 490 -18.11 17.11 -2.12
CA ALA A 490 -17.75 16.87 -0.72
C ALA A 490 -17.62 18.15 0.12
N MET A 491 -17.49 19.33 -0.51
CA MET A 491 -17.55 20.61 0.21
C MET A 491 -18.96 20.97 0.70
N HIS A 492 -20.01 20.33 0.18
CA HIS A 492 -21.38 20.57 0.64
C HIS A 492 -21.60 19.92 2.03
N PRO A 493 -22.10 20.64 3.05
CA PRO A 493 -22.19 20.12 4.42
C PRO A 493 -23.11 18.91 4.58
N GLY A 494 -24.07 18.73 3.67
CA GLY A 494 -24.97 17.59 3.63
C GLY A 494 -24.40 16.32 2.98
N VAL A 495 -23.22 16.39 2.33
CA VAL A 495 -22.58 15.26 1.64
C VAL A 495 -21.61 14.55 2.57
N LEU A 496 -21.74 13.23 2.71
CA LEU A 496 -20.81 12.39 3.47
C LEU A 496 -19.70 11.84 2.57
N GLU A 497 -20.08 11.29 1.42
CA GLU A 497 -19.18 10.75 0.39
C GLU A 497 -19.77 10.99 -0.99
N ALA A 498 -18.93 11.16 -2.01
CA ALA A 498 -19.36 11.32 -3.39
C ALA A 498 -18.46 10.51 -4.34
N ALA A 499 -19.04 10.06 -5.46
CA ALA A 499 -18.32 9.41 -6.55
C ALA A 499 -18.92 9.78 -7.90
N ALA A 500 -18.11 10.26 -8.84
CA ALA A 500 -18.54 10.63 -10.19
C ALA A 500 -18.13 9.55 -11.20
N VAL A 501 -19.01 9.29 -12.17
CA VAL A 501 -18.75 8.42 -13.32
C VAL A 501 -19.32 9.04 -14.60
N GLY A 502 -18.74 8.66 -15.74
CA GLY A 502 -19.31 8.93 -17.05
C GLY A 502 -20.43 7.94 -17.34
N VAL A 503 -21.54 8.45 -17.87
CA VAL A 503 -22.62 7.63 -18.44
C VAL A 503 -22.88 8.06 -19.88
N PRO A 504 -23.26 7.14 -20.79
CA PRO A 504 -23.56 7.47 -22.16
C PRO A 504 -24.61 8.59 -22.27
N ASP A 505 -24.34 9.59 -23.10
CA ASP A 505 -25.23 10.70 -23.38
C ASP A 505 -25.35 10.93 -24.89
N PRO A 506 -26.56 10.89 -25.48
CA PRO A 506 -26.74 11.04 -26.93
C PRO A 506 -26.24 12.37 -27.51
N HIS A 507 -26.07 13.42 -26.70
CA HIS A 507 -25.71 14.76 -27.17
C HIS A 507 -24.24 15.07 -26.92
N SER A 508 -23.71 14.67 -25.76
CA SER A 508 -22.34 14.97 -25.35
C SER A 508 -21.38 13.78 -25.42
N GLY A 509 -21.83 12.61 -25.89
CA GLY A 509 -21.07 11.36 -25.84
C GLY A 509 -21.14 10.74 -24.45
N GLU A 510 -20.61 11.43 -23.44
CA GLU A 510 -20.82 11.11 -22.04
C GLU A 510 -21.40 12.31 -21.26
N ALA A 511 -22.10 12.02 -20.16
CA ALA A 511 -22.52 12.99 -19.15
C ALA A 511 -22.06 12.54 -17.77
N VAL A 512 -21.93 13.49 -16.85
CA VAL A 512 -21.53 13.22 -15.46
C VAL A 512 -22.72 12.70 -14.67
N LYS A 513 -22.55 11.52 -14.04
CA LYS A 513 -23.44 11.00 -13.00
C LYS A 513 -22.71 10.97 -11.66
N LEU A 514 -23.30 11.60 -10.65
CA LEU A 514 -22.74 11.72 -9.30
C LEU A 514 -23.53 10.84 -8.32
N PHE A 515 -22.86 9.87 -7.70
CA PHE A 515 -23.40 9.12 -6.58
C PHE A 515 -23.07 9.80 -5.26
N VAL A 516 -24.03 9.94 -4.36
CA VAL A 516 -23.87 10.68 -3.09
C VAL A 516 -24.36 9.83 -1.91
N VAL A 517 -23.54 9.74 -0.88
CA VAL A 517 -23.98 9.28 0.45
C VAL A 517 -24.30 10.52 1.28
N ARG A 518 -25.51 10.57 1.82
CA ARG A 518 -26.00 11.72 2.59
C ARG A 518 -25.45 11.70 4.00
N LYS A 519 -24.90 12.84 4.43
CA LYS A 519 -24.68 13.16 5.85
C LYS A 519 -25.95 13.74 6.46
N ASP A 520 -26.61 14.63 5.71
CA ASP A 520 -27.92 15.16 6.04
C ASP A 520 -29.00 14.39 5.25
N PRO A 521 -29.89 13.65 5.92
CA PRO A 521 -30.99 12.95 5.25
C PRO A 521 -31.90 13.88 4.41
N ALA A 522 -31.99 15.17 4.75
CA ALA A 522 -32.83 16.14 4.05
C ALA A 522 -32.22 16.66 2.73
N LEU A 523 -30.92 16.39 2.47
CA LEU A 523 -30.24 16.86 1.26
C LEU A 523 -30.96 16.40 -0.01
N THR A 524 -31.27 17.36 -0.88
CA THR A 524 -31.95 17.14 -2.16
C THR A 524 -30.98 17.09 -3.34
N GLU A 525 -31.40 16.46 -4.45
CA GLU A 525 -30.62 16.45 -5.70
C GLU A 525 -30.39 17.87 -6.23
N GLN A 526 -31.39 18.75 -6.14
CA GLN A 526 -31.28 20.12 -6.63
C GLN A 526 -30.23 20.92 -5.85
N GLU A 527 -30.18 20.79 -4.52
CA GLU A 527 -29.15 21.46 -3.70
C GLU A 527 -27.73 21.00 -4.07
N VAL A 528 -27.54 19.70 -4.33
CA VAL A 528 -26.25 19.17 -4.80
C VAL A 528 -25.89 19.76 -6.17
N LYS A 529 -26.85 19.79 -7.11
CA LYS A 529 -26.66 20.37 -8.45
C LYS A 529 -26.36 21.86 -8.39
N ASP A 530 -27.07 22.63 -7.57
CA ASP A 530 -26.88 24.06 -7.39
C ASP A 530 -25.50 24.37 -6.78
N HIS A 531 -25.09 23.59 -5.77
CA HIS A 531 -23.76 23.68 -5.19
C HIS A 531 -22.67 23.41 -6.23
N CYS A 532 -22.81 22.34 -7.02
CA CYS A 532 -21.89 22.03 -8.10
C CYS A 532 -21.89 23.12 -9.18
N ALA A 533 -23.05 23.66 -9.56
CA ALA A 533 -23.17 24.68 -10.60
C ALA A 533 -22.50 26.01 -10.23
N LYS A 534 -22.47 26.35 -8.93
CA LYS A 534 -21.76 27.52 -8.39
C LYS A 534 -20.24 27.39 -8.45
N ASN A 535 -19.72 26.16 -8.42
CA ASN A 535 -18.29 25.87 -8.25
C ASN A 535 -17.64 25.19 -9.48
N LEU A 536 -18.42 24.73 -10.45
CA LEU A 536 -17.95 24.01 -11.65
C LEU A 536 -18.40 24.68 -12.94
N THR A 537 -17.53 24.60 -13.96
CA THR A 537 -17.86 24.98 -15.34
C THR A 537 -18.97 24.10 -15.91
N ASN A 538 -19.74 24.62 -16.87
CA ASN A 538 -21.01 24.02 -17.28
C ASN A 538 -20.91 22.54 -17.71
N TYR A 539 -19.88 22.19 -18.48
CA TYR A 539 -19.69 20.83 -18.99
C TYR A 539 -19.24 19.82 -17.92
N LYS A 540 -18.81 20.27 -16.73
CA LYS A 540 -18.43 19.41 -15.59
C LYS A 540 -19.59 19.14 -14.63
N ARG A 541 -20.72 19.84 -14.77
CA ARG A 541 -21.85 19.77 -13.83
C ARG A 541 -22.51 18.39 -13.90
N PRO A 542 -22.82 17.76 -12.75
CA PRO A 542 -23.58 16.51 -12.74
C PRO A 542 -24.93 16.66 -13.43
N ARG A 543 -25.16 15.88 -14.49
CA ARG A 543 -26.48 15.79 -15.14
C ARG A 543 -27.43 14.93 -14.32
N HIS A 544 -26.89 13.91 -13.66
CA HIS A 544 -27.61 12.98 -12.80
C HIS A 544 -27.00 12.95 -11.40
N VAL A 545 -27.83 12.98 -10.37
CA VAL A 545 -27.41 12.72 -8.98
C VAL A 545 -28.19 11.51 -8.46
N GLU A 546 -27.49 10.55 -7.84
CA GLU A 546 -28.12 9.35 -7.29
C GLU A 546 -27.68 9.14 -5.84
N PHE A 547 -28.65 9.09 -4.92
CA PHE A 547 -28.36 8.83 -3.51
C PHE A 547 -28.16 7.34 -3.22
N ARG A 548 -27.14 7.04 -2.42
CA ARG A 548 -26.81 5.69 -1.94
C ARG A 548 -26.69 5.69 -0.42
N THR A 549 -26.93 4.54 0.19
CA THR A 549 -26.63 4.31 1.61
C THR A 549 -25.13 4.15 1.84
N GLU A 550 -24.42 3.53 0.89
CA GLU A 550 -22.96 3.40 0.89
C GLU A 550 -22.41 3.34 -0.55
N LEU A 551 -21.14 3.70 -0.72
CA LEU A 551 -20.40 3.51 -1.97
C LEU A 551 -19.57 2.22 -1.93
N PRO A 552 -19.43 1.51 -3.07
CA PRO A 552 -18.62 0.30 -3.14
C PRO A 552 -17.15 0.66 -2.89
N LYS A 553 -16.50 -0.05 -1.98
CA LYS A 553 -15.11 0.21 -1.56
C LYS A 553 -14.28 -1.06 -1.60
N SER A 554 -13.01 -0.91 -1.97
CA SER A 554 -11.99 -1.94 -1.83
C SER A 554 -11.69 -2.23 -0.36
N ASN A 555 -10.89 -3.28 -0.12
CA ASN A 555 -10.47 -3.63 1.24
C ASN A 555 -9.60 -2.57 1.91
N VAL A 556 -8.90 -1.77 1.10
CA VAL A 556 -8.18 -0.58 1.56
C VAL A 556 -9.06 0.66 1.52
N GLY A 557 -10.39 0.56 1.52
CA GLY A 557 -11.29 1.73 1.66
C GLY A 557 -11.42 2.64 0.42
N LYS A 558 -10.70 2.37 -0.67
CA LYS A 558 -10.82 3.12 -1.94
C LYS A 558 -12.15 2.83 -2.64
N ILE A 559 -12.89 3.88 -3.08
CA ILE A 559 -14.12 3.75 -3.86
C ILE A 559 -13.86 3.02 -5.19
N LEU A 560 -14.72 2.05 -5.53
CA LEU A 560 -14.63 1.21 -6.73
C LEU A 560 -15.59 1.72 -7.82
N ARG A 561 -15.17 2.69 -8.62
CA ARG A 561 -15.98 3.29 -9.71
C ARG A 561 -16.50 2.27 -10.74
N LYS A 562 -15.77 1.19 -10.99
CA LYS A 562 -16.22 0.12 -11.90
C LYS A 562 -17.56 -0.48 -11.48
N ASP A 563 -17.82 -0.57 -10.18
CA ASP A 563 -19.05 -1.16 -9.63
C ASP A 563 -20.21 -0.13 -9.62
N LEU A 564 -19.92 1.12 -10.01
CA LEU A 564 -20.90 2.21 -10.19
C LEU A 564 -21.29 2.43 -11.66
N ARG A 565 -20.53 1.88 -12.61
CA ARG A 565 -20.70 2.11 -14.07
C ARG A 565 -21.80 1.25 -14.72
N GLY A 566 -22.49 0.40 -13.96
CA GLY A 566 -23.52 -0.51 -14.47
C GLY A 566 -22.99 -1.90 -14.73
#